data_AF-A0A135VTC6-F1
#
_entry.id   AF-A0A135VTC6-F1
#
_cell.length_a   1.000
_cell.length_b   1.000
_cell.length_c   1.000
_cell.angle_alpha   90.00
_cell.angle_beta   90.00
_cell.angle_gamma   90.00
#
_symmetry.space_group_name_H-M   'P 1'
#
loop_
_entity.id
_entity.type
_entity.pdbx_description
1 polymer ?
#
loop_
_entity_poly.entity_id
_entity_poly.type
_entity_poly.pdbx_seq_one_letter_code
_entity_poly.pdbx_strand_id
1 'polypeptide(L)'
;MERKKELLAYCGIYCGDCLGYTGVIADASRNLKRVVDRYRFEKTAKGVFPDELKGYERFYAMVTFMSELRCPGRCREVEDTDTSCEVRKCCRKREFHGCYECDDFEVCEKLRSLMGGVHTEACIRNLKAIREMGLEAWLAKGESIMYWDMV
;
A
#
# COMPACT_ATOMS: atom_id res chain seq x y z
N MET A 1 -10.78 -1.03 -16.46
CA MET A 1 -10.57 0.36 -16.00
C MET A 1 -9.18 0.76 -16.43
N GLU A 2 -9.03 1.90 -17.10
CA GLU A 2 -7.73 2.39 -17.55
C GLU A 2 -6.92 2.91 -16.35
N ARG A 3 -5.63 2.53 -16.24
CA ARG A 3 -4.78 3.04 -15.17
C ARG A 3 -4.42 4.48 -15.39
N LYS A 4 -4.37 5.25 -14.31
CA LYS A 4 -4.02 6.66 -14.34
C LYS A 4 -2.57 6.85 -13.97
N LYS A 5 -1.84 7.61 -14.79
CA LYS A 5 -0.43 7.96 -14.59
C LYS A 5 -0.16 8.57 -13.22
N GLU A 6 -1.06 9.40 -12.71
CA GLU A 6 -0.94 10.03 -11.37
C GLU A 6 -0.90 9.02 -10.20
N LEU A 7 -1.41 7.81 -10.40
CA LEU A 7 -1.43 6.75 -9.40
C LEU A 7 -0.16 5.90 -9.40
N LEU A 8 0.72 6.04 -10.39
CA LEU A 8 2.03 5.39 -10.37
C LEU A 8 2.95 6.12 -9.40
N ALA A 9 3.41 5.46 -8.34
CA ALA A 9 4.42 6.00 -7.43
C ALA A 9 5.80 6.05 -8.09
N TYR A 10 6.68 6.91 -7.56
CA TYR A 10 8.06 7.03 -8.06
C TYR A 10 8.83 5.71 -8.02
N CYS A 11 8.56 4.86 -7.02
CA CYS A 11 9.20 3.55 -6.84
C CYS A 11 8.63 2.44 -7.73
N GLY A 12 7.60 2.71 -8.55
CA GLY A 12 6.98 1.71 -9.43
C GLY A 12 5.79 0.97 -8.82
N ILE A 13 5.47 1.16 -7.54
CA ILE A 13 4.20 0.68 -6.97
C ILE A 13 3.04 1.49 -7.54
N TYR A 14 1.98 0.81 -7.95
CA TYR A 14 0.76 1.46 -8.39
C TYR A 14 -0.19 1.68 -7.21
N CYS A 15 -0.41 2.94 -6.83
CA CYS A 15 -1.31 3.28 -5.73
C CYS A 15 -2.73 2.76 -5.97
N GLY A 16 -3.19 2.67 -7.22
CA GLY A 16 -4.53 2.17 -7.54
C GLY A 16 -4.81 0.75 -7.01
N ASP A 17 -3.78 -0.06 -6.80
CA ASP A 17 -3.91 -1.44 -6.29
C ASP A 17 -3.47 -1.56 -4.82
N CYS A 18 -2.96 -0.47 -4.22
CA CYS A 18 -2.43 -0.47 -2.87
C CYS A 18 -3.54 -0.52 -1.82
N LEU A 19 -3.40 -1.42 -0.83
CA LEU A 19 -4.35 -1.58 0.29
C LEU A 19 -4.70 -0.28 1.02
N GLY A 20 -3.75 0.66 1.11
CA GLY A 20 -3.97 1.93 1.79
C GLY A 20 -4.78 2.92 0.95
N TYR A 21 -4.64 2.88 -0.38
CA TYR A 21 -5.37 3.75 -1.30
C TYR A 21 -6.78 3.22 -1.56
N THR A 22 -6.91 1.93 -1.88
CA THR A 22 -8.22 1.28 -2.05
C THR A 22 -8.98 1.26 -0.72
N GLY A 23 -8.26 1.14 0.39
CA GLY A 23 -8.82 1.01 1.73
C GLY A 23 -9.59 -0.30 1.93
N VAL A 24 -9.29 -1.32 1.13
CA VAL A 24 -9.99 -2.61 1.16
C VAL A 24 -10.00 -3.23 2.57
N ILE A 25 -8.86 -3.18 3.27
CA ILE A 25 -8.74 -3.67 4.66
C ILE A 25 -9.54 -2.78 5.62
N ALA A 26 -9.47 -1.47 5.43
CA ALA A 26 -10.15 -0.50 6.28
C ALA A 26 -11.68 -0.62 6.17
N ASP A 27 -12.21 -0.84 4.98
CA ASP A 27 -13.64 -1.03 4.75
C ASP A 27 -14.13 -2.38 5.30
N ALA A 28 -13.39 -3.46 5.07
CA ALA A 28 -13.69 -4.75 5.66
C ALA A 28 -13.71 -4.67 7.20
N SER A 29 -12.70 -4.02 7.79
CA SER A 29 -12.55 -3.87 9.24
C SER A 29 -13.62 -2.96 9.84
N ARG A 30 -13.96 -1.83 9.17
CA ARG A 30 -15.10 -0.98 9.58
C ARG A 30 -16.40 -1.78 9.62
N ASN A 31 -16.65 -2.60 8.60
CA ASN A 31 -17.86 -3.40 8.57
C ASN A 31 -17.88 -4.45 9.70
N LEU A 32 -16.79 -5.17 9.91
CA LEU A 32 -16.67 -6.12 11.02
C LEU A 32 -16.89 -5.44 12.38
N LYS A 33 -16.21 -4.32 12.62
CA LYS A 33 -16.34 -3.52 13.85
C LYS A 33 -17.80 -3.13 14.09
N ARG A 34 -18.47 -2.60 13.06
CA ARG A 34 -19.88 -2.21 13.13
C ARG A 34 -20.79 -3.38 13.52
N VAL A 35 -20.55 -4.57 13.00
CA VAL A 35 -21.32 -5.78 13.33
C VAL A 35 -21.07 -6.21 14.78
N VAL A 36 -19.81 -6.29 15.19
CA VAL A 36 -19.39 -6.64 16.56
C VAL A 36 -20.02 -5.69 17.58
N ASP A 37 -19.98 -4.38 17.31
CA ASP A 37 -20.54 -3.34 18.16
C ASP A 37 -22.07 -3.41 18.23
N ARG A 38 -22.73 -3.54 17.07
CA ARG A 38 -24.21 -3.59 16.98
C ARG A 38 -24.79 -4.70 17.83
N TYR A 39 -24.17 -5.88 17.82
CA TYR A 39 -24.65 -7.04 18.58
C TYR A 39 -24.06 -7.12 19.98
N ARG A 40 -23.25 -6.13 20.40
CA ARG A 40 -22.53 -6.13 21.68
C ARG A 40 -21.87 -7.48 21.94
N PHE A 41 -21.17 -8.00 20.92
CA PHE A 41 -20.69 -9.39 20.88
C PHE A 41 -19.96 -9.81 22.16
N GLU A 42 -19.10 -8.94 22.70
CA GLU A 42 -18.40 -9.18 23.96
C GLU A 42 -19.33 -9.56 25.12
N LYS A 43 -20.46 -8.87 25.26
CA LYS A 43 -21.43 -9.13 26.33
C LYS A 43 -22.05 -10.52 26.18
N THR A 44 -22.39 -10.91 24.96
CA THR A 44 -22.92 -12.25 24.66
C THR A 44 -21.86 -13.31 24.91
N ALA A 45 -20.64 -13.10 24.40
CA ALA A 45 -19.55 -14.06 24.55
C ALA A 45 -19.12 -14.24 26.01
N LYS A 46 -19.13 -13.19 26.85
CA LYS A 46 -18.88 -13.32 28.30
C LYS A 46 -19.85 -14.28 28.99
N GLY A 47 -21.10 -14.37 28.50
CA GLY A 47 -22.11 -15.24 29.07
C GLY A 47 -22.16 -16.64 28.48
N VAL A 48 -21.81 -16.81 27.19
CA VAL A 48 -21.99 -18.06 26.45
C VAL A 48 -20.68 -18.79 26.16
N PHE A 49 -19.59 -18.05 25.92
CA PHE A 49 -18.27 -18.56 25.48
C PHE A 49 -17.12 -17.84 26.21
N PRO A 50 -17.08 -17.84 27.56
CA PRO A 50 -16.11 -17.04 28.31
C PRO A 50 -14.65 -17.49 28.10
N ASP A 51 -14.41 -18.78 27.86
CA ASP A 51 -13.06 -19.33 27.67
C ASP A 51 -12.46 -18.94 26.32
N GLU A 52 -13.30 -18.77 25.31
CA GLU A 52 -12.94 -18.35 23.95
C GLU A 52 -12.74 -16.84 23.83
N LEU A 53 -13.24 -16.05 24.79
CA LEU A 53 -13.15 -14.59 24.75
C LEU A 53 -11.74 -14.04 25.09
N LYS A 54 -10.79 -14.92 25.40
CA LYS A 54 -9.41 -14.55 25.70
C LYS A 54 -8.82 -13.71 24.55
N GLY A 55 -8.41 -12.48 24.85
CA GLY A 55 -7.80 -11.57 23.88
C GLY A 55 -8.77 -10.67 23.11
N TYR A 56 -10.06 -10.62 23.48
CA TYR A 56 -11.04 -9.73 22.85
C TYR A 56 -10.58 -8.26 22.75
N GLU A 57 -10.02 -7.71 23.84
CA GLU A 57 -9.50 -6.33 23.85
C GLU A 57 -8.42 -6.10 22.79
N ARG A 58 -7.51 -7.07 22.61
CA ARG A 58 -6.47 -7.00 21.58
C ARG A 58 -7.05 -7.11 20.18
N PHE A 59 -8.01 -8.02 19.97
CA PHE A 59 -8.74 -8.13 18.71
C PHE A 59 -9.44 -6.82 18.37
N TYR A 60 -10.18 -6.25 19.32
CA TYR A 60 -10.96 -5.05 19.13
C TYR A 60 -10.08 -3.82 18.85
N ALA A 61 -8.96 -3.69 19.56
CA ALA A 61 -7.95 -2.67 19.28
C ALA A 61 -7.38 -2.82 17.86
N MET A 62 -7.04 -4.05 17.43
CA MET A 62 -6.51 -4.31 16.10
C MET A 62 -7.54 -4.01 14.99
N VAL A 63 -8.79 -4.44 15.15
CA VAL A 63 -9.87 -4.14 14.20
C VAL A 63 -10.11 -2.63 14.11
N THR A 64 -10.04 -1.92 15.24
CA THR A 64 -10.15 -0.45 15.25
C THR A 64 -9.03 0.20 14.46
N PHE A 65 -7.77 -0.18 14.73
CA PHE A 65 -6.61 0.30 13.96
C PHE A 65 -6.74 -0.01 12.46
N MET A 66 -7.06 -1.25 12.09
CA MET A 66 -7.23 -1.63 10.69
C MET A 66 -8.34 -0.83 10.00
N SER A 67 -9.41 -0.48 10.72
CA SER A 67 -10.50 0.33 10.19
C SER A 67 -10.08 1.75 9.79
N GLU A 68 -8.98 2.24 10.35
CA GLU A 68 -8.40 3.57 10.08
C GLU A 68 -7.27 3.51 9.05
N LEU A 69 -6.88 2.32 8.58
CA LEU A 69 -5.75 2.10 7.69
C LEU A 69 -6.03 2.62 6.27
N ARG A 70 -5.96 3.94 6.09
CA ARG A 70 -6.05 4.62 4.80
C ARG A 70 -4.81 5.48 4.58
N CYS A 71 -4.39 5.54 3.34
CA CYS A 71 -3.29 6.41 2.94
C CYS A 71 -3.75 7.88 3.05
N PRO A 72 -3.01 8.77 3.75
CA PRO A 72 -3.41 10.17 3.93
C PRO A 72 -3.35 11.00 2.63
N GLY A 73 -2.60 10.53 1.63
CA GLY A 73 -2.50 11.16 0.32
C GLY A 73 -1.70 10.30 -0.67
N ARG A 74 -1.95 10.46 -1.97
CA ARG A 74 -1.23 9.68 -2.99
C ARG A 74 0.24 10.05 -3.03
N CYS A 75 1.10 9.14 -3.48
CA CYS A 75 2.55 9.33 -3.50
C CYS A 75 3.00 10.68 -4.10
N ARG A 76 2.30 11.15 -5.13
CA ARG A 76 2.59 12.40 -5.86
C ARG A 76 1.94 13.65 -5.27
N GLU A 77 0.98 13.51 -4.37
CA GLU A 77 0.25 14.61 -3.73
C GLU A 77 0.83 15.00 -2.38
N VAL A 78 1.65 14.12 -1.81
CA VAL A 78 2.27 14.33 -0.51
C VAL A 78 3.57 15.11 -0.69
N GLU A 79 3.78 16.12 0.14
CA GLU A 79 5.01 16.90 0.13
C GLU A 79 6.18 16.17 0.79
N ASP A 80 7.39 16.56 0.43
CA ASP A 80 8.62 15.97 0.99
C ASP A 80 8.81 16.30 2.48
N THR A 81 8.12 17.33 2.98
CA THR A 81 8.06 17.68 4.41
C THR A 81 7.18 16.73 5.21
N ASP A 82 6.16 16.15 4.58
CA ASP A 82 5.18 15.29 5.24
C ASP A 82 5.68 13.85 5.35
N THR A 83 6.57 13.44 4.46
CA THR A 83 7.12 12.08 4.41
C THR A 83 8.59 12.08 4.00
N SER A 84 9.44 11.44 4.82
CA SER A 84 10.89 11.31 4.59
C SER A 84 11.25 10.30 3.48
N CYS A 85 10.53 10.29 2.35
CA CYS A 85 10.77 9.35 1.26
C CYS A 85 11.94 9.79 0.38
N GLU A 86 13.08 9.13 0.52
CA GLU A 86 14.30 9.43 -0.25
C GLU A 86 14.16 9.16 -1.76
N VAL A 87 13.31 8.19 -2.14
CA VAL A 87 13.01 7.91 -3.56
C VAL A 87 12.26 9.07 -4.20
N ARG A 88 11.27 9.64 -3.51
CA ARG A 88 10.50 10.80 -3.99
C ARG A 88 11.42 11.99 -4.23
N LYS A 89 12.20 12.37 -3.21
CA LYS A 89 13.15 13.48 -3.28
C LYS A 89 14.13 13.31 -4.44
N CYS A 90 14.65 12.09 -4.62
CA CYS A 90 15.57 11.77 -5.70
C CYS A 90 14.93 11.98 -7.09
N CYS A 91 13.73 11.44 -7.31
CA CYS A 91 13.03 11.58 -8.59
C CYS A 91 12.66 13.05 -8.88
N ARG A 92 12.13 13.78 -7.88
CA ARG A 92 11.82 15.21 -8.03
C ARG A 92 13.07 16.03 -8.40
N LYS A 93 14.19 15.82 -7.71
CA LYS A 93 15.46 16.51 -8.00
C LYS A 93 15.98 16.23 -9.42
N ARG A 94 15.74 15.03 -9.94
CA ARG A 94 16.17 14.60 -11.27
C ARG A 94 15.11 14.81 -12.36
N GLU A 95 13.97 15.38 -11.98
CA GLU A 95 12.81 15.58 -12.86
C GLU A 95 12.29 14.28 -13.50
N PHE A 96 12.50 13.15 -12.83
CA PHE A 96 11.99 11.85 -13.27
C PHE A 96 10.53 11.69 -12.87
N HIS A 97 9.74 11.19 -13.82
CA HIS A 97 8.40 10.74 -13.50
C HIS A 97 8.45 9.49 -12.61
N GLY A 98 9.36 8.55 -12.86
CA GLY A 98 9.59 7.40 -11.98
C GLY A 98 11.01 6.84 -12.07
N CYS A 99 11.36 5.94 -11.14
CA CYS A 99 12.68 5.32 -11.09
C CYS A 99 13.03 4.52 -12.36
N TYR A 100 12.05 4.17 -13.20
CA TYR A 100 12.27 3.44 -14.45
C TYR A 100 13.07 4.28 -15.48
N GLU A 101 13.22 5.59 -15.26
CA GLU A 101 14.07 6.49 -16.05
C GLU A 101 15.53 6.51 -15.58
N CYS A 102 15.84 5.94 -14.40
CA CYS A 102 17.18 5.93 -13.82
C CYS A 102 17.96 4.69 -14.23
N ASP A 103 19.05 4.78 -14.97
CA ASP A 103 19.83 3.59 -15.39
C ASP A 103 20.21 2.65 -14.22
N ASP A 104 20.52 3.21 -13.05
CA ASP A 104 20.96 2.45 -11.87
C ASP A 104 19.83 1.93 -10.96
N PHE A 105 18.56 2.00 -11.36
CA PHE A 105 17.45 1.73 -10.43
C PHE A 105 17.47 0.32 -9.82
N GLU A 106 18.01 -0.67 -10.55
CA GLU A 106 18.10 -2.07 -10.10
C GLU A 106 19.04 -2.27 -8.90
N VAL A 107 20.06 -1.43 -8.77
CA VAL A 107 21.06 -1.47 -7.69
C VAL A 107 20.90 -0.31 -6.71
N CYS A 108 19.81 0.46 -6.82
CA CYS A 108 19.60 1.65 -6.02
C CYS A 108 19.23 1.33 -4.57
N GLU A 109 20.11 1.65 -3.62
CA GLU A 109 19.88 1.44 -2.18
C GLU A 109 18.67 2.21 -1.63
N LYS A 110 18.38 3.41 -2.15
CA LYS A 110 17.20 4.20 -1.75
C LYS A 110 15.91 3.45 -2.06
N LEU A 111 15.89 2.69 -3.15
CA LEU A 111 14.75 1.89 -3.57
C LEU A 111 14.69 0.58 -2.79
N ARG A 112 15.83 -0.09 -2.57
CA ARG A 112 15.94 -1.37 -1.85
C ARG A 112 15.61 -1.28 -0.36
N SER A 113 15.84 -0.12 0.25
CA SER A 113 15.52 0.14 1.66
C SER A 113 14.10 0.68 1.90
N LEU A 114 13.35 0.98 0.83
CA LEU A 114 12.03 1.57 0.93
C LEU A 114 11.06 0.64 1.69
N MET A 115 10.32 1.20 2.66
CA MET A 115 9.33 0.48 3.47
C MET A 115 9.90 -0.79 4.14
N GLY A 116 11.14 -0.74 4.62
CA GLY A 116 11.79 -1.90 5.26
C GLY A 116 12.11 -3.04 4.29
N GLY A 117 12.11 -2.77 2.98
CA GLY A 117 12.47 -3.73 1.94
C GLY A 117 11.34 -4.67 1.51
N VAL A 118 10.16 -4.62 2.15
CA VAL A 118 9.04 -5.54 1.85
C VAL A 118 8.56 -5.44 0.40
N HIS A 119 8.64 -4.25 -0.19
CA HIS A 119 8.20 -3.99 -1.57
C HIS A 119 9.34 -4.05 -2.60
N THR A 120 10.59 -4.32 -2.21
CA THR A 120 11.76 -4.14 -3.10
C THR A 120 11.63 -4.92 -4.40
N GLU A 121 11.32 -6.22 -4.34
CA GLU A 121 11.19 -7.04 -5.53
C GLU A 121 10.05 -6.58 -6.44
N ALA A 122 8.89 -6.26 -5.86
CA ALA A 122 7.73 -5.75 -6.59
C ALA A 122 8.05 -4.40 -7.28
N CYS A 123 8.72 -3.48 -6.59
CA CYS A 123 9.21 -2.23 -7.15
C CYS A 123 10.11 -2.49 -8.38
N ILE A 124 11.14 -3.32 -8.23
CA ILE A 124 12.08 -3.61 -9.32
C ILE A 124 11.36 -4.21 -10.54
N ARG A 125 10.49 -5.20 -10.34
CA ARG A 125 9.75 -5.82 -11.45
C ARG A 125 8.83 -4.85 -12.16
N ASN A 126 8.07 -4.04 -11.42
CA ASN A 126 7.21 -3.02 -12.02
C ASN A 126 8.02 -2.02 -12.82
N LEU A 127 9.13 -1.52 -12.27
CA LEU A 127 10.00 -0.55 -12.96
C LEU A 127 10.64 -1.14 -14.22
N LYS A 128 11.06 -2.42 -14.20
CA LYS A 128 11.52 -3.15 -15.40
C LYS A 128 10.45 -3.23 -16.46
N ALA A 129 9.24 -3.69 -16.09
CA ALA A 129 8.12 -3.78 -17.01
C ALA A 129 7.77 -2.41 -17.63
N ILE A 130 7.76 -1.35 -16.83
CA ILE A 130 7.52 0.01 -17.33
C ILE A 130 8.64 0.47 -18.29
N ARG A 131 9.91 0.19 -17.96
CA ARG A 131 11.05 0.53 -18.83
C ARG A 131 11.00 -0.20 -20.16
N GLU A 132 10.71 -1.49 -20.15
CA GLU A 132 10.70 -2.35 -21.34
C GLU A 132 9.50 -2.06 -22.24
N MET A 133 8.31 -1.87 -21.67
CA MET A 133 7.08 -1.68 -22.42
C MET A 133 6.81 -0.22 -22.79
N GLY A 134 7.37 0.71 -22.04
CA GLY A 134 6.99 2.13 -22.02
C GLY A 134 5.77 2.38 -21.12
N LEU A 135 5.76 3.56 -20.49
CA LEU A 135 4.75 3.92 -19.47
C LEU A 135 3.31 3.81 -19.99
N GLU A 136 3.02 4.38 -21.15
CA GLU A 136 1.65 4.41 -21.68
C GLU A 136 1.13 3.00 -22.00
N ALA A 137 1.98 2.15 -22.59
CA ALA A 137 1.63 0.75 -22.84
C ALA A 137 1.45 -0.03 -21.54
N TRP A 138 2.29 0.22 -20.54
CA TRP A 138 2.13 -0.40 -19.23
C TRP A 138 0.84 0.06 -18.54
N LEU A 139 0.48 1.35 -18.59
CA LEU A 139 -0.79 1.84 -18.04
C LEU A 139 -2.00 1.17 -18.70
N ALA A 140 -1.98 1.00 -20.02
CA ALA A 140 -3.08 0.40 -20.78
C ALA A 140 -3.24 -1.11 -20.56
N LYS A 141 -2.14 -1.87 -20.55
CA LYS A 141 -2.19 -3.35 -20.60
C LYS A 141 -1.18 -4.10 -19.73
N GLY A 142 -0.30 -3.40 -19.02
CA GLY A 142 0.67 -4.03 -18.14
C GLY A 142 0.02 -4.75 -16.96
N GLU A 143 0.83 -5.31 -16.08
CA GLU A 143 0.38 -5.80 -14.78
C GLU A 143 1.17 -5.08 -13.70
N SER A 144 0.47 -4.73 -12.62
CA SER A 144 1.07 -4.13 -11.44
C SER A 144 1.26 -5.24 -10.43
N ILE A 145 2.48 -5.38 -9.95
CA ILE A 145 2.88 -6.43 -9.01
C ILE A 145 2.97 -5.81 -7.62
N MET A 146 2.30 -6.42 -6.65
CA MET A 146 2.48 -6.14 -5.24
C MET A 146 3.19 -7.32 -4.58
N TYR A 147 3.76 -7.12 -3.37
CA TYR A 147 4.56 -8.19 -2.77
C TYR A 147 3.76 -9.45 -2.43
N TRP A 148 2.46 -9.30 -2.20
CA TRP A 148 1.54 -10.39 -1.91
C TRP A 148 1.12 -11.18 -3.16
N ASP A 149 1.39 -10.68 -4.37
CA ASP A 149 1.14 -11.41 -5.62
C ASP A 149 2.29 -12.38 -5.96
N MET A 150 3.37 -12.37 -5.18
CA MET A 150 4.58 -13.15 -5.42
C MET A 150 4.68 -14.40 -4.52
N VAL A 151 3.59 -14.73 -3.82
CA VAL A 151 3.52 -15.83 -2.82
C VAL A 151 2.81 -17.03 -3.39
#